data_AF-A0A354X5W1-F1
#
_entry.id   AF-A0A354X5W1-F1
#
_cell.length_a   1.000
_cell.length_b   1.000
_cell.length_c   1.000
_cell.angle_alpha   90.00
_cell.angle_beta   90.00
_cell.angle_gamma   90.00
#
_symmetry.space_group_name_H-M   'P 1'
#
loop_
_entity.id
_entity.type
_entity.pdbx_description
1 polymer ?
#
loop_
_entity_poly.entity_id
_entity_poly.type
_entity_poly.pdbx_seq_one_letter_code
_entity_poly.pdbx_strand_id
1 'polypeptide(L)'
;MKRAAAKVETTIKDKIKAKETEIDSLERALDFEDKDEKIERLKTEIKALQNQDLGFKIFETIPIWEDYDFEAEEFDRSQTLFDAGKLTEDDIKALLITWKTYDGIPLTQELESLVLSDKSLITQNSPLSTHNYITYYADGKLYLMHKGFQTNHLKALLEKIDSDKHFNPTSIIAFGYHFESARLRELSENVKSYSNKKNIDVDFVIRY
;
A
#
# COMPACT_ATOMS: atom_id res chain seq x y z
N MET A 1 -22.04 16.24 2.43
CA MET A 1 -21.54 15.04 3.15
C MET A 1 -22.00 14.91 4.62
N LYS A 2 -22.10 15.98 5.42
CA LYS A 2 -22.54 15.92 6.84
C LYS A 2 -23.86 15.15 7.10
N ARG A 3 -24.81 15.14 6.15
CA ARG A 3 -26.12 14.46 6.30
C ARG A 3 -26.05 12.92 6.19
N ALA A 4 -25.11 12.37 5.43
CA ALA A 4 -25.01 10.93 5.21
C ALA A 4 -24.38 10.22 6.42
N ALA A 5 -23.26 10.73 6.93
CA ALA A 5 -22.59 10.22 8.13
C ALA A 5 -23.51 10.26 9.36
N ALA A 6 -24.23 11.37 9.57
CA ALA A 6 -25.19 11.50 10.67
C ALA A 6 -26.33 10.47 10.58
N LYS A 7 -26.78 10.13 9.36
CA LYS A 7 -27.81 9.09 9.15
C LYS A 7 -27.29 7.69 9.46
N VAL A 8 -26.03 7.42 9.16
CA VAL A 8 -25.38 6.12 9.48
C VAL A 8 -25.19 5.99 10.99
N GLU A 9 -24.69 7.03 11.66
CA GLU A 9 -24.48 7.03 13.11
C GLU A 9 -25.79 6.82 13.89
N THR A 10 -26.87 7.49 13.49
CA THR A 10 -28.20 7.30 14.08
C THR A 10 -28.71 5.88 13.88
N THR A 11 -28.56 5.32 12.68
CA THR A 11 -28.95 3.93 12.38
C THR A 11 -28.18 2.91 13.23
N ILE A 12 -26.89 3.14 13.48
CA ILE A 12 -26.07 2.26 14.32
C ILE A 12 -26.51 2.34 15.77
N LYS A 13 -26.77 3.54 16.30
CA LYS A 13 -27.32 3.74 17.65
C LYS A 13 -28.65 3.01 17.85
N ASP A 14 -29.55 3.10 16.88
CA ASP A 14 -30.84 2.40 16.93
C ASP A 14 -30.67 0.87 16.95
N LYS A 15 -29.74 0.33 16.15
CA LYS A 15 -29.42 -1.10 16.13
C LYS A 15 -28.81 -1.59 17.44
N ILE A 16 -27.90 -0.82 18.04
CA ILE A 16 -27.30 -1.13 19.34
C ILE A 16 -28.40 -1.17 20.40
N LYS A 17 -29.23 -0.12 20.46
CA LYS A 17 -30.34 -0.03 21.43
C LYS A 17 -31.34 -1.19 21.30
N ALA A 18 -31.66 -1.60 20.08
CA ALA A 18 -32.54 -2.76 19.85
C ALA A 18 -31.92 -4.06 20.41
N LYS A 19 -30.61 -4.28 20.21
CA LYS A 19 -29.89 -5.46 20.72
C LYS A 19 -29.74 -5.44 22.23
N GLU A 20 -29.48 -4.28 22.83
CA GLU A 20 -29.46 -4.10 24.29
C GLU A 20 -30.84 -4.44 24.88
N THR A 21 -31.92 -3.99 24.24
CA THR A 21 -33.29 -4.33 24.66
C THR A 21 -33.58 -5.83 24.54
N GLU A 22 -33.04 -6.49 23.52
CA GLU A 22 -33.15 -7.94 23.35
C GLU A 22 -32.39 -8.70 24.46
N ILE A 23 -31.15 -8.29 24.78
CA ILE A 23 -30.38 -8.84 25.91
C ILE A 23 -31.16 -8.69 27.22
N ASP A 24 -31.66 -7.49 27.51
CA ASP A 24 -32.49 -7.16 28.67
C ASP A 24 -33.73 -8.06 28.79
N SER A 25 -34.35 -8.41 27.66
CA SER A 25 -35.51 -9.30 27.62
C SER A 25 -35.13 -10.76 27.89
N LEU A 26 -34.00 -11.21 27.33
CA LEU A 26 -33.47 -12.56 27.52
C LEU A 26 -33.05 -12.76 28.98
N GLU A 27 -32.38 -11.77 29.58
CA GLU A 27 -31.93 -11.81 30.99
C GLU A 27 -33.11 -11.99 31.95
N ARG A 28 -34.25 -11.34 31.70
CA ARG A 28 -35.47 -11.43 32.52
C ARG A 28 -36.30 -12.70 32.28
N ALA A 29 -36.11 -13.40 31.16
CA ALA A 29 -36.77 -14.67 30.91
C ALA A 29 -36.20 -15.79 31.80
N LEU A 30 -37.09 -16.57 32.42
CA LEU A 30 -36.77 -17.78 33.18
C LEU A 30 -36.58 -18.95 32.20
N ASP A 31 -35.43 -19.61 32.31
CA ASP A 31 -35.05 -20.89 31.68
C ASP A 31 -35.30 -20.99 30.16
N PHE A 32 -34.31 -20.55 29.39
CA PHE A 32 -34.27 -20.65 27.94
C PHE A 32 -32.97 -21.34 27.53
N GLU A 33 -33.07 -22.46 26.82
CA GLU A 33 -31.93 -23.19 26.28
C GLU A 33 -31.14 -22.25 25.34
N ASP A 34 -29.81 -22.26 25.42
CA ASP A 34 -28.89 -21.38 24.67
C ASP A 34 -28.98 -19.86 24.97
N LYS A 35 -29.64 -19.45 26.06
CA LYS A 35 -29.73 -18.04 26.48
C LYS A 35 -28.37 -17.35 26.56
N ASP A 36 -27.42 -17.99 27.23
CA ASP A 36 -26.08 -17.42 27.46
C ASP A 36 -25.30 -17.27 26.14
N GLU A 37 -25.39 -18.26 25.26
CA GLU A 37 -24.77 -18.21 23.92
C GLU A 37 -25.34 -17.07 23.07
N LYS A 38 -26.67 -16.87 23.12
CA LYS A 38 -27.35 -15.81 22.39
C LYS A 38 -26.98 -14.42 22.92
N ILE A 39 -26.84 -14.26 24.23
CA ILE A 39 -26.38 -13.01 24.87
C ILE A 39 -24.94 -12.70 24.45
N GLU A 40 -24.03 -13.69 24.47
CA GLU A 40 -22.64 -13.49 24.06
C GLU A 40 -22.52 -13.15 22.57
N ARG A 41 -23.36 -13.74 21.71
CA ARG A 41 -23.46 -13.34 20.30
C ARG A 41 -23.91 -11.89 20.15
N LEU A 42 -24.97 -11.48 20.85
CA LEU A 42 -25.49 -10.11 20.81
C LEU A 42 -24.46 -9.08 21.33
N LYS A 43 -23.72 -9.40 22.40
CA LYS A 43 -22.62 -8.56 22.90
C LYS A 43 -21.49 -8.44 21.88
N THR A 44 -21.15 -9.52 21.19
CA THR A 44 -20.13 -9.52 20.12
C THR A 44 -20.58 -8.64 18.95
N GLU A 45 -21.84 -8.73 18.55
CA GLU A 45 -22.44 -7.89 17.50
C GLU A 45 -22.48 -6.40 17.91
N ILE A 46 -22.81 -6.08 19.17
CA ILE A 46 -22.75 -4.71 19.71
C ILE A 46 -21.33 -4.16 19.65
N LYS A 47 -20.34 -4.96 20.09
CA LYS A 47 -18.93 -4.56 20.07
C LYS A 47 -18.43 -4.30 18.64
N ALA A 48 -18.89 -5.07 17.66
CA ALA A 48 -18.58 -4.85 16.26
C ALA A 48 -19.21 -3.55 15.72
N LEU A 49 -20.46 -3.24 16.12
CA LEU A 49 -21.16 -2.00 15.75
C LEU A 49 -20.53 -0.75 16.41
N GLN A 50 -20.09 -0.85 17.66
CA GLN A 50 -19.44 0.24 18.39
C GLN A 50 -18.05 0.57 17.83
N ASN A 51 -17.32 -0.43 17.34
CA ASN A 51 -15.98 -0.26 16.79
C ASN A 51 -15.99 -0.06 15.26
N GLN A 52 -17.13 0.31 14.68
CA GLN A 52 -17.23 0.52 13.24
C GLN A 52 -16.56 1.84 12.86
N ASP A 53 -15.54 1.79 12.00
CA ASP A 53 -14.90 2.99 11.45
C ASP A 53 -15.83 3.65 10.42
N LEU A 54 -16.37 4.81 10.78
CA LEU A 54 -17.22 5.64 9.93
C LEU A 54 -16.44 6.78 9.26
N GLY A 55 -15.11 6.75 9.38
CA GLY A 55 -14.24 7.69 8.70
C GLY A 55 -14.40 7.62 7.18
N PHE A 56 -14.12 8.74 6.53
CA PHE A 56 -13.99 8.79 5.08
C PHE A 56 -12.70 9.52 4.75
N LYS A 57 -12.02 9.08 3.69
CA LYS A 57 -10.86 9.76 3.14
C LYS A 57 -11.31 10.64 1.98
N ILE A 58 -10.79 11.86 1.93
CA ILE A 58 -10.99 12.78 0.83
C ILE A 58 -9.74 12.68 -0.05
N PHE A 59 -9.95 12.47 -1.34
CA PHE A 59 -8.91 12.52 -2.35
C PHE A 59 -9.25 13.63 -3.34
N GLU A 60 -8.22 14.34 -3.79
CA GLU A 60 -8.34 15.43 -4.74
C GLU A 60 -7.40 15.18 -5.90
N THR A 61 -7.76 15.69 -7.08
CA THR A 61 -6.88 15.63 -8.26
C THR A 61 -5.88 16.77 -8.19
N ILE A 62 -4.62 16.46 -8.49
CA ILE A 62 -3.55 17.44 -8.62
C ILE A 62 -3.26 17.60 -10.12
N PRO A 63 -3.10 18.83 -10.65
CA PRO A 63 -2.64 19.03 -12.02
C PRO A 63 -1.30 18.31 -12.25
N ILE A 64 -1.16 17.68 -13.41
CA ILE A 64 0.12 17.07 -13.80
C ILE A 64 1.15 18.18 -14.08
N TRP A 65 2.43 17.92 -13.80
CA TRP A 65 3.49 18.88 -14.13
C TRP A 65 3.63 19.01 -15.64
N GLU A 66 3.82 20.23 -16.15
CA GLU A 66 3.82 20.51 -17.60
C GLU A 66 4.88 19.74 -18.40
N ASP A 67 5.99 19.40 -17.77
CA ASP A 67 7.14 18.67 -18.33
C ASP A 67 7.12 17.17 -18.01
N TYR A 68 6.08 16.67 -17.32
CA TYR A 68 5.95 15.27 -16.96
C TYR A 68 5.45 14.45 -18.16
N ASP A 69 6.09 13.30 -18.40
CA ASP A 69 5.81 12.46 -19.58
C ASP A 69 5.92 13.23 -20.90
N PHE A 70 6.83 14.23 -20.95
CA PHE A 70 7.05 15.05 -22.14
C PHE A 70 7.55 14.19 -23.31
N GLU A 71 6.67 13.98 -24.30
CA GLU A 71 7.02 13.38 -25.58
C GLU A 71 7.44 14.47 -26.58
N ALA A 72 8.69 14.43 -27.00
CA ALA A 72 9.20 15.28 -28.07
C ALA A 72 8.86 14.68 -29.44
N GLU A 73 8.20 15.45 -30.32
CA GLU A 73 7.94 15.04 -31.70
C GLU A 73 9.22 14.95 -32.55
N GLU A 74 10.23 15.75 -32.24
CA GLU A 74 11.55 15.75 -32.88
C GLU A 74 12.67 15.79 -31.84
N PHE A 75 13.78 15.08 -32.09
CA PHE A 75 14.94 15.09 -31.20
C PHE A 75 15.66 16.44 -31.26
N ASP A 76 15.57 17.23 -30.18
CA ASP A 76 16.36 18.45 -29.98
C ASP A 76 17.29 18.29 -28.77
N ARG A 77 18.57 18.59 -28.96
CA ARG A 77 19.59 18.53 -27.89
C ARG A 77 19.35 19.54 -26.77
N SER A 78 18.48 20.53 -26.99
CA SER A 78 18.06 21.50 -25.96
C SER A 78 16.91 21.01 -25.08
N GLN A 79 16.26 19.88 -25.44
CA GLN A 79 15.18 19.30 -24.66
C GLN A 79 15.68 18.77 -23.32
N THR A 80 15.06 19.23 -22.24
CA THR A 80 15.30 18.77 -20.88
C THR A 80 14.23 17.77 -20.48
N LEU A 81 14.65 16.61 -20.00
CA LEU A 81 13.75 15.64 -19.36
C LEU A 81 13.16 16.23 -18.08
N PHE A 82 12.01 15.69 -17.66
CA PHE A 82 11.39 16.00 -16.38
C PHE A 82 12.40 15.92 -15.22
N ASP A 83 12.55 17.02 -14.47
CA ASP A 83 13.39 17.03 -13.28
C ASP A 83 12.62 16.50 -12.07
N ALA A 84 12.71 15.18 -11.83
CA ALA A 84 12.13 14.58 -10.64
C ALA A 84 12.80 15.03 -9.32
N GLY A 85 13.92 15.76 -9.37
CA GLY A 85 14.50 16.43 -8.20
C GLY A 85 13.62 17.52 -7.59
N LYS A 86 12.66 18.07 -8.36
CA LYS A 86 11.72 19.09 -7.87
C LYS A 86 10.52 18.51 -7.12
N LEU A 87 10.31 17.19 -7.19
CA LEU A 87 9.18 16.53 -6.54
C LEU A 87 9.37 16.52 -5.02
N THR A 88 8.33 16.93 -4.31
CA THR A 88 8.24 16.80 -2.86
C THR A 88 7.81 15.39 -2.46
N GLU A 89 7.96 15.03 -1.18
CA GLU A 89 7.44 13.76 -0.67
C GLU A 89 5.92 13.62 -0.85
N ASP A 90 5.18 14.71 -0.81
CA ASP A 90 3.73 14.67 -1.01
C ASP A 90 3.38 14.47 -2.49
N ASP A 91 4.20 14.98 -3.41
CA ASP A 91 4.08 14.69 -4.84
C ASP A 91 4.33 13.21 -5.13
N ILE A 92 5.37 12.62 -4.53
CA ILE A 92 5.68 11.19 -4.67
C ILE A 92 4.55 10.32 -4.11
N LYS A 93 3.95 10.72 -2.98
CA LYS A 93 2.76 10.03 -2.43
C LYS A 93 1.57 10.16 -3.35
N ALA A 94 1.29 11.35 -3.90
CA ALA A 94 0.20 11.55 -4.84
C ALA A 94 0.37 10.69 -6.09
N LEU A 95 1.59 10.60 -6.61
CA LEU A 95 1.92 9.73 -7.73
C LEU A 95 1.72 8.25 -7.40
N LEU A 96 2.21 7.81 -6.23
CA LEU A 96 2.00 6.44 -5.75
C LEU A 96 0.51 6.10 -5.62
N ILE A 97 -0.31 7.00 -5.08
CA ILE A 97 -1.76 6.81 -4.99
C ILE A 97 -2.41 6.73 -6.37
N THR A 98 -1.97 7.55 -7.31
CA THR A 98 -2.44 7.52 -8.70
C THR A 98 -2.13 6.18 -9.34
N TRP A 99 -0.88 5.71 -9.22
CA TRP A 99 -0.43 4.43 -9.77
C TRP A 99 -1.12 3.23 -9.15
N LYS A 100 -1.21 3.21 -7.82
CA LYS A 100 -1.95 2.21 -7.07
C LYS A 100 -3.39 2.09 -7.59
N THR A 101 -4.06 3.22 -7.76
CA THR A 101 -5.45 3.26 -8.22
C THR A 101 -5.57 2.82 -9.68
N TYR A 102 -4.62 3.23 -10.52
CA TYR A 102 -4.52 2.80 -11.93
C TYR A 102 -4.30 1.29 -12.06
N ASP A 103 -3.48 0.71 -11.19
CA ASP A 103 -3.18 -0.72 -11.13
C ASP A 103 -4.31 -1.57 -10.51
N GLY A 104 -5.46 -0.95 -10.22
CA GLY A 104 -6.68 -1.63 -9.75
C GLY A 104 -6.78 -1.81 -8.24
N ILE A 105 -5.83 -1.29 -7.46
CA ILE A 105 -5.84 -1.40 -6.00
C ILE A 105 -6.76 -0.30 -5.43
N PRO A 106 -7.83 -0.65 -4.70
CA PRO A 106 -8.80 0.33 -4.21
C PRO A 106 -8.18 1.40 -3.30
N LEU A 107 -8.72 2.63 -3.36
CA LEU A 107 -8.31 3.73 -2.47
C LEU A 107 -8.49 3.38 -0.97
N THR A 108 -9.39 2.45 -0.66
CA THR A 108 -9.65 1.95 0.70
C THR A 108 -8.61 0.95 1.20
N GLN A 109 -7.89 0.26 0.31
CA GLN A 109 -6.87 -0.72 0.68
C GLN A 109 -5.54 -0.02 0.95
N GLU A 110 -4.90 -0.24 2.09
CA GLU A 110 -3.60 0.37 2.36
C GLU A 110 -2.46 -0.35 1.64
N LEU A 111 -1.39 0.40 1.35
CA LEU A 111 -0.13 -0.18 0.92
C LEU A 111 0.71 -0.53 2.15
N GLU A 112 1.27 -1.73 2.18
CA GLU A 112 2.25 -2.12 3.18
C GLU A 112 3.59 -1.45 2.86
N SER A 113 4.11 -0.65 3.80
CA SER A 113 5.46 -0.08 3.69
C SER A 113 6.49 -1.11 4.14
N LEU A 114 7.39 -1.48 3.24
CA LEU A 114 8.43 -2.48 3.46
C LEU A 114 9.80 -1.83 3.35
N VAL A 115 10.66 -2.06 4.35
CA VAL A 115 12.04 -1.58 4.35
C VAL A 115 12.96 -2.70 3.88
N LEU A 116 13.65 -2.47 2.76
CA LEU A 116 14.73 -3.31 2.26
C LEU A 116 16.04 -2.80 2.84
N SER A 117 16.66 -3.58 3.72
CA SER A 117 17.92 -3.21 4.37
C SER A 117 19.05 -4.15 3.96
N ASP A 118 20.23 -3.59 3.74
CA ASP A 118 21.43 -4.40 3.58
C ASP A 118 21.95 -4.89 4.94
N LYS A 119 21.62 -6.13 5.28
CA LYS A 119 22.12 -6.79 6.50
C LYS A 119 23.64 -6.92 6.55
N SER A 120 24.33 -6.87 5.40
CA SER A 120 25.79 -6.98 5.31
C SER A 120 26.52 -5.68 5.66
N LEU A 121 25.84 -4.54 5.65
CA LEU A 121 26.42 -3.22 5.94
C LEU A 121 26.04 -2.67 7.32
N ILE A 122 25.28 -3.45 8.12
CA ILE A 122 25.00 -3.13 9.52
C ILE A 122 26.26 -3.37 10.35
N THR A 123 27.17 -2.39 10.32
CA THR A 123 28.25 -2.27 11.30
C THR A 123 27.68 -1.59 12.55
N GLN A 124 28.20 -1.91 13.74
CA GLN A 124 27.66 -1.42 15.02
C GLN A 124 27.66 0.12 15.18
N ASN A 125 28.23 0.86 14.22
CA ASN A 125 28.40 2.32 14.26
C ASN A 125 27.90 3.05 13.00
N SER A 126 27.11 2.43 12.13
CA SER A 126 26.55 3.13 10.95
C SER A 126 25.13 3.65 11.20
N PRO A 127 24.78 4.89 10.77
CA PRO A 127 23.40 5.37 10.83
C PRO A 127 22.49 4.41 10.07
N LEU A 128 21.45 3.91 10.75
CA LEU A 128 20.49 2.95 10.21
C LEU A 128 19.80 3.45 8.92
N SER A 129 19.79 4.77 8.66
CA SER A 129 19.08 5.38 7.53
C SER A 129 19.80 5.29 6.18
N THR A 130 21.10 5.01 6.12
CA THR A 130 21.85 5.09 4.85
C THR A 130 21.74 3.83 3.98
N HIS A 131 21.28 2.71 4.55
CA HIS A 131 21.27 1.39 3.90
C HIS A 131 19.87 0.80 3.72
N ASN A 132 18.85 1.64 3.91
CA ASN A 132 17.46 1.24 3.89
C ASN A 132 16.77 1.87 2.69
N TYR A 133 16.01 1.07 1.96
CA TYR A 133 15.14 1.53 0.89
C TYR A 133 13.69 1.20 1.21
N ILE A 134 12.80 2.19 1.12
CA ILE A 134 11.37 2.02 1.38
C ILE A 134 10.66 1.63 0.09
N THR A 135 9.90 0.55 0.15
CA THR A 135 9.04 0.04 -0.92
C THR A 135 7.61 -0.03 -0.42
N TYR A 136 6.65 -0.02 -1.34
CA TYR A 136 5.23 -0.13 -1.01
C TYR A 136 4.64 -1.35 -1.70
N TYR A 137 3.88 -2.16 -0.98
CA TYR A 137 3.37 -3.44 -1.49
C TYR A 137 1.88 -3.62 -1.22
N ALA A 138 1.15 -4.06 -2.24
CA ALA A 138 -0.20 -4.59 -2.10
C ALA A 138 -0.59 -5.35 -3.37
N ASP A 139 -1.39 -6.41 -3.21
CA ASP A 139 -2.01 -7.14 -4.33
C ASP A 139 -1.02 -7.58 -5.42
N GLY A 140 0.16 -8.07 -5.01
CA GLY A 140 1.21 -8.51 -5.93
C GLY A 140 1.98 -7.37 -6.61
N LYS A 141 1.63 -6.11 -6.37
CA LYS A 141 2.32 -4.93 -6.92
C LYS A 141 3.28 -4.35 -5.89
N LEU A 142 4.56 -4.26 -6.25
CA LEU A 142 5.61 -3.63 -5.44
C LEU A 142 6.08 -2.35 -6.11
N TYR A 143 5.98 -1.22 -5.42
CA TYR A 143 6.35 0.10 -5.93
C TYR A 143 7.70 0.56 -5.38
N LEU A 144 8.59 0.98 -6.28
CA LEU A 144 9.90 1.58 -6.00
C LEU A 144 9.85 3.06 -6.37
N MET A 145 9.44 3.89 -5.42
CA MET A 145 9.15 5.30 -5.66
C MET A 145 10.32 6.24 -5.40
N HIS A 146 11.34 5.81 -4.66
CA HIS A 146 12.39 6.66 -4.12
C HIS A 146 13.72 6.51 -4.88
N LYS A 147 14.58 7.52 -4.78
CA LYS A 147 15.96 7.45 -5.29
C LYS A 147 16.82 6.53 -4.40
N GLY A 148 17.97 6.09 -4.93
CA GLY A 148 18.96 5.35 -4.15
C GLY A 148 18.71 3.85 -4.00
N PHE A 149 17.87 3.26 -4.86
CA PHE A 149 17.79 1.80 -4.97
C PHE A 149 19.12 1.25 -5.52
N GLN A 150 19.63 0.18 -4.90
CA GLN A 150 20.97 -0.36 -5.17
C GLN A 150 20.90 -1.88 -5.26
N THR A 151 21.95 -2.51 -5.78
CA THR A 151 22.06 -3.96 -5.94
C THR A 151 21.83 -4.72 -4.62
N ASN A 152 22.25 -4.16 -3.47
CA ASN A 152 22.04 -4.79 -2.17
C ASN A 152 20.55 -4.77 -1.75
N HIS A 153 19.82 -3.71 -2.08
CA HIS A 153 18.36 -3.66 -1.90
C HIS A 153 17.66 -4.68 -2.78
N LEU A 154 18.12 -4.88 -4.03
CA LEU A 154 17.61 -5.94 -4.89
C LEU A 154 17.84 -7.32 -4.28
N LYS A 155 19.04 -7.61 -3.79
CA LYS A 155 19.33 -8.89 -3.12
C LYS A 155 18.40 -9.12 -1.92
N ALA A 156 18.22 -8.12 -1.06
CA ALA A 156 17.29 -8.20 0.07
C ALA A 156 15.84 -8.44 -0.38
N LEU A 157 15.42 -7.83 -1.48
CA LEU A 157 14.11 -8.05 -2.08
C LEU A 157 13.95 -9.51 -2.55
N LEU A 158 14.90 -10.02 -3.33
CA LEU A 158 14.87 -11.39 -3.85
C LEU A 158 14.87 -12.42 -2.71
N GLU A 159 15.69 -12.20 -1.66
CA GLU A 159 15.69 -13.03 -0.45
C GLU A 159 14.33 -12.99 0.27
N LYS A 160 13.66 -11.84 0.32
CA LYS A 160 12.32 -11.73 0.90
C LYS A 160 11.28 -12.48 0.07
N ILE A 161 11.35 -12.40 -1.26
CA ILE A 161 10.50 -13.20 -2.18
C ILE A 161 10.66 -14.68 -1.87
N ASP A 162 11.88 -15.16 -1.65
CA ASP A 162 12.16 -16.57 -1.36
C ASP A 162 11.70 -17.02 0.03
N SER A 163 11.83 -16.17 1.04
CA SER A 163 11.70 -16.56 2.45
C SER A 163 10.30 -16.34 3.04
N ASP A 164 9.59 -15.30 2.62
CA ASP A 164 8.33 -14.88 3.23
C ASP A 164 7.13 -15.40 2.44
N LYS A 165 6.42 -16.41 2.95
CA LYS A 165 5.29 -17.06 2.27
C LYS A 165 4.16 -16.11 1.84
N HIS A 166 3.98 -14.99 2.52
CA HIS A 166 2.91 -14.03 2.22
C HIS A 166 3.36 -12.91 1.27
N PHE A 167 4.66 -12.84 0.97
CA PHE A 167 5.23 -11.85 0.06
C PHE A 167 5.45 -12.47 -1.33
N ASN A 168 4.53 -12.20 -2.25
CA ASN A 168 4.49 -12.81 -3.59
C ASN A 168 4.26 -11.72 -4.66
N PRO A 169 5.22 -10.80 -4.88
CA PRO A 169 5.06 -9.78 -5.91
C PRO A 169 5.06 -10.43 -7.29
N THR A 170 4.07 -10.07 -8.11
CA THR A 170 3.96 -10.43 -9.53
C THR A 170 4.43 -9.29 -10.43
N SER A 171 4.53 -8.07 -9.91
CA SER A 171 5.09 -6.93 -10.62
C SER A 171 5.89 -6.02 -9.69
N ILE A 172 7.05 -5.58 -10.15
CA ILE A 172 7.85 -4.52 -9.54
C ILE A 172 7.74 -3.29 -10.45
N ILE A 173 7.18 -2.19 -9.94
CA ILE A 173 6.95 -0.94 -10.64
C ILE A 173 7.98 0.07 -10.15
N ALA A 174 8.89 0.49 -11.01
CA ALA A 174 9.94 1.45 -10.70
C ALA A 174 9.64 2.83 -11.27
N PHE A 175 9.79 3.87 -10.45
CA PHE A 175 9.65 5.25 -10.89
C PHE A 175 10.86 5.70 -11.71
N GLY A 176 10.71 5.68 -13.03
CA GLY A 176 11.80 5.79 -14.00
C GLY A 176 12.69 7.02 -13.79
N TYR A 177 12.12 8.18 -13.48
CA TYR A 177 12.90 9.42 -13.25
C TYR A 177 13.78 9.38 -11.99
N HIS A 178 13.61 8.41 -11.09
CA HIS A 178 14.44 8.22 -9.90
C HIS A 178 15.60 7.23 -10.10
N PHE A 179 15.76 6.69 -11.30
CA PHE A 179 16.78 5.71 -11.63
C PHE A 179 17.52 6.12 -12.91
N GLU A 180 18.80 5.79 -12.98
CA GLU A 180 19.55 5.87 -14.24
C GLU A 180 19.08 4.78 -15.20
N SER A 181 18.95 5.07 -16.50
CA SER A 181 18.44 4.09 -17.49
C SER A 181 19.29 2.80 -17.55
N ALA A 182 20.61 2.92 -17.39
CA ALA A 182 21.50 1.76 -17.33
C ALA A 182 21.18 0.87 -16.12
N ARG A 183 20.84 1.49 -14.98
CA ARG A 183 20.43 0.77 -13.76
C ARG A 183 19.06 0.12 -13.92
N LEU A 184 18.08 0.80 -14.51
CA LEU A 184 16.77 0.20 -14.78
C LEU A 184 16.88 -1.06 -15.64
N ARG A 185 17.74 -1.01 -16.66
CA ARG A 185 18.02 -2.16 -17.52
C ARG A 185 18.66 -3.31 -16.74
N GLU A 186 19.70 -3.02 -15.96
CA GLU A 186 20.36 -4.01 -15.09
C GLU A 186 19.34 -4.67 -14.14
N LEU A 187 18.49 -3.87 -13.48
CA LEU A 187 17.47 -4.37 -12.56
C LEU A 187 16.44 -5.25 -13.26
N SER A 188 15.93 -4.82 -14.41
CA SER A 188 14.95 -5.58 -15.20
C SER A 188 15.51 -6.95 -15.63
N GLU A 189 16.76 -6.99 -16.11
CA GLU A 189 17.43 -8.22 -16.51
C GLU A 189 17.66 -9.16 -15.32
N ASN A 190 18.08 -8.63 -14.17
CA ASN A 190 18.27 -9.43 -12.95
C ASN A 190 16.95 -10.00 -12.41
N VAL A 191 15.86 -9.23 -12.41
CA VAL A 191 14.54 -9.70 -11.95
C VAL A 191 14.02 -10.81 -12.86
N LYS A 192 14.11 -10.64 -14.19
CA LYS A 192 13.64 -11.62 -15.17
C LYS A 192 14.45 -12.92 -15.18
N SER A 193 15.76 -12.84 -14.93
CA SER A 193 16.63 -14.02 -14.89
C SER A 193 16.62 -14.74 -13.55
N TYR A 194 16.04 -14.15 -12.50
CA TYR A 194 16.03 -14.74 -11.17
C TYR A 194 14.95 -15.81 -11.01
N SER A 195 15.39 -17.06 -10.96
CA SER A 195 14.55 -18.20 -10.57
C SER A 195 14.34 -18.22 -9.05
N ASN A 196 13.30 -17.54 -8.59
CA ASN A 196 12.90 -17.58 -7.18
C ASN A 196 12.36 -18.97 -6.77
N LYS A 197 12.47 -19.33 -5.49
CA LYS A 197 12.06 -20.64 -4.93
C LYS A 197 10.57 -20.94 -5.08
N LYS A 198 9.76 -19.91 -5.31
CA LYS A 198 8.31 -20.02 -5.47
C LYS A 198 7.88 -20.12 -6.93
N ASN A 199 8.82 -20.04 -7.88
CA ASN A 199 8.56 -19.98 -9.33
C ASN A 199 7.54 -18.91 -9.72
N ILE A 200 7.55 -17.77 -9.04
CA ILE A 200 6.70 -16.62 -9.39
C ILE A 200 7.31 -15.95 -10.62
N ASP A 201 6.49 -15.69 -11.64
CA ASP A 201 6.88 -14.82 -12.75
C ASP A 201 6.72 -13.36 -12.31
N VAL A 202 7.85 -12.64 -12.22
CA VAL A 202 7.88 -11.26 -11.72
C VAL A 202 8.18 -10.34 -12.88
N ASP A 203 7.20 -9.52 -13.25
CA ASP A 203 7.42 -8.48 -14.25
C ASP A 203 8.11 -7.25 -13.64
N PHE A 204 8.94 -6.58 -14.44
CA PHE A 204 9.59 -5.34 -14.06
C PHE A 204 9.13 -4.21 -14.98
N VAL A 205 8.26 -3.36 -14.43
CA VAL A 205 7.61 -2.26 -15.15
C VAL A 205 8.32 -0.96 -14.81
N ILE A 206 8.77 -0.25 -15.83
CA ILE A 206 9.26 1.12 -15.70
C ILE A 206 8.08 2.04 -15.98
N ARG A 207 7.78 2.95 -15.06
CA ARG A 207 6.72 3.94 -15.23
C ARG A 207 7.29 5.33 -14.95
N TYR A 208 6.97 6.27 -15.84
CA TYR A 208 7.34 7.67 -15.72
C TYR A 208 6.23 8.44 -15.07
#